data_AF-A0A6S6W1P4-F1
#
_entry.id   AF-A0A6S6W1P4-F1
#
_cell.length_a   1.000
_cell.length_b   1.000
_cell.length_c   1.000
_cell.angle_alpha   90.00
_cell.angle_beta   90.00
_cell.angle_gamma   90.00
#
_symmetry.space_group_name_H-M   'P 1'
#
loop_
_entity.id
_entity.type
_entity.pdbx_description
1 polymer ?
#
loop_
_entity_poly.entity_id
_entity_poly.type
_entity_poly.pdbx_seq_one_letter_code
_entity_poly.pdbx_strand_id
1 'polypeptide(L)'
;MLPCFDEDEMLKLIAKFCSIEKRFISSAKGYSLYLRPMLIGTNGGLGVAAPTEALFLLVGSPVGAYHAQDLSKISIETVSSSTAVRAWPGGPGNKKVGANYAPCLVHEITARQRGYKHVLWLFGAAGHLTEVGTMNIFIVFRREDASGYELATPRLRGTILPGITRDSVLSLAREKLQPTRWSINERDIPMEEVAAASEKGLLAEIFGTGTAAVVTPIRSIN
;
A
#
# COMPACT_ATOMS: atom_id res chain seq x y z
N MET A 1 -9.25 -6.45 -22.38
CA MET A 1 -9.58 -5.73 -21.14
C MET A 1 -10.93 -6.23 -20.66
N LEU A 2 -11.23 -6.14 -19.35
CA LEU A 2 -12.54 -6.47 -18.80
C LEU A 2 -13.57 -5.39 -19.16
N PRO A 3 -14.88 -5.67 -19.13
CA PRO A 3 -15.91 -4.69 -19.46
C PRO A 3 -15.87 -3.49 -18.51
N CYS A 4 -16.12 -2.31 -19.05
CA CYS A 4 -16.34 -1.09 -18.27
C CYS A 4 -17.77 -1.08 -17.72
N PHE A 5 -17.98 -0.30 -16.67
CA PHE A 5 -19.29 -0.05 -16.06
C PHE A 5 -19.36 1.41 -15.60
N ASP A 6 -20.57 1.89 -15.39
CA ASP A 6 -20.83 3.20 -14.83
C ASP A 6 -20.43 3.23 -13.33
N GLU A 7 -19.57 4.19 -12.96
CA GLU A 7 -19.04 4.29 -11.61
C GLU A 7 -20.12 4.67 -10.58
N ASP A 8 -21.08 5.52 -10.95
CA ASP A 8 -22.15 5.96 -10.06
C ASP A 8 -23.15 4.83 -9.80
N GLU A 9 -23.50 4.05 -10.83
CA GLU A 9 -24.36 2.88 -10.66
C GLU A 9 -23.69 1.79 -9.81
N MET A 10 -22.37 1.59 -9.98
CA MET A 10 -21.60 0.69 -9.14
C MET A 10 -21.57 1.14 -7.68
N LEU A 11 -21.42 2.45 -7.42
CA LEU A 11 -21.51 3.00 -6.07
C LEU A 11 -22.89 2.81 -5.45
N LYS A 12 -23.97 3.02 -6.22
CA LYS A 12 -25.35 2.75 -5.76
C LYS A 12 -25.54 1.29 -5.39
N LEU A 13 -25.01 0.35 -6.19
CA LEU A 13 -25.06 -1.08 -5.91
C LEU A 13 -24.32 -1.44 -4.62
N ILE A 14 -23.11 -0.92 -4.43
CA ILE A 14 -22.31 -1.14 -3.21
C ILE A 14 -23.04 -0.54 -1.99
N ALA A 15 -23.57 0.68 -2.09
CA ALA A 15 -24.33 1.31 -1.02
C ALA A 15 -25.58 0.49 -0.64
N LYS A 16 -26.29 -0.04 -1.65
CA LYS A 16 -27.44 -0.92 -1.43
C LYS A 16 -27.03 -2.21 -0.73
N PHE A 17 -25.92 -2.84 -1.15
CA PHE A 17 -25.36 -4.01 -0.48
C PHE A 17 -25.08 -3.72 1.01
N CYS A 18 -24.38 -2.62 1.31
CA CYS A 18 -24.11 -2.21 2.70
C CYS A 18 -25.39 -1.95 3.50
N SER A 19 -26.41 -1.35 2.88
CA SER A 19 -27.71 -1.10 3.53
C SER A 19 -28.43 -2.40 3.90
N ILE A 20 -28.38 -3.42 3.03
CA ILE A 20 -28.97 -4.75 3.28
C ILE A 20 -28.17 -5.49 4.34
N GLU A 21 -26.84 -5.45 4.23
CA GLU A 21 -25.91 -6.20 5.07
C GLU A 21 -25.46 -5.44 6.33
N LYS A 22 -26.18 -4.38 6.70
CA LYS A 22 -25.85 -3.50 7.85
C LYS A 22 -25.61 -4.25 9.17
N ARG A 23 -26.20 -5.43 9.35
CA ARG A 23 -26.02 -6.29 10.53
C ARG A 23 -24.57 -6.73 10.76
N PHE A 24 -23.75 -6.71 9.70
CA PHE A 24 -22.32 -7.04 9.76
C PHE A 24 -21.42 -5.82 10.02
N ILE A 25 -21.99 -4.61 10.08
CA ILE A 25 -21.27 -3.36 10.29
C ILE A 25 -21.37 -3.01 11.78
N SER A 26 -20.32 -3.31 12.54
CA SER A 26 -20.26 -2.95 13.95
C SER A 26 -20.13 -1.43 14.14
N SER A 27 -20.84 -0.89 15.12
CA SER A 27 -20.68 0.51 15.56
C SER A 27 -19.50 0.70 16.53
N ALA A 28 -18.84 -0.39 16.94
CA ALA A 28 -17.69 -0.32 17.83
C ALA A 28 -16.50 0.36 17.13
N LYS A 29 -15.81 1.24 17.87
CA LYS A 29 -14.63 1.94 17.35
C LYS A 29 -13.57 0.95 16.86
N GLY A 30 -13.06 1.19 15.66
CA GLY A 30 -12.01 0.36 15.04
C GLY A 30 -12.52 -0.88 14.33
N TYR A 31 -13.82 -1.15 14.34
CA TYR A 31 -14.44 -2.20 13.52
C TYR A 31 -14.99 -1.60 12.23
N SER A 32 -15.00 -2.39 11.16
CA SER A 32 -15.58 -2.00 9.88
C SER A 32 -16.04 -3.22 9.08
N LEU A 33 -16.77 -2.99 7.99
CA LEU A 33 -17.06 -4.01 6.99
C LEU A 33 -16.11 -3.80 5.81
N TYR A 34 -15.18 -4.74 5.62
CA TYR A 34 -14.28 -4.71 4.49
C TYR A 34 -15.00 -5.20 3.23
N LEU A 35 -15.02 -4.38 2.18
CA LEU A 35 -15.63 -4.70 0.90
C LEU A 35 -14.56 -5.15 -0.10
N ARG A 36 -14.82 -6.26 -0.78
CA ARG A 36 -13.95 -6.85 -1.81
C ARG A 36 -14.72 -6.97 -3.13
N PRO A 37 -14.84 -5.88 -3.90
CA PRO A 37 -15.27 -5.95 -5.30
C PRO A 37 -14.22 -6.73 -6.12
N MET A 38 -14.68 -7.64 -6.98
CA MET A 38 -13.84 -8.45 -7.86
C MET A 38 -14.49 -8.51 -9.25
N LEU A 39 -13.65 -8.45 -10.27
CA LEU A 39 -14.08 -8.62 -11.66
C LEU A 39 -13.16 -9.65 -12.31
N ILE A 40 -13.74 -10.73 -12.80
CA ILE A 40 -13.01 -11.85 -13.41
C ILE A 40 -13.58 -12.16 -14.80
N GLY A 41 -12.73 -12.52 -15.75
CA GLY A 41 -13.17 -13.08 -17.03
C GLY A 41 -13.54 -14.55 -16.85
N THR A 42 -14.65 -14.98 -17.46
CA THR A 42 -15.23 -16.32 -17.22
C THR A 42 -15.43 -17.13 -18.50
N ASN A 43 -14.82 -16.70 -19.61
CA ASN A 43 -14.85 -17.38 -20.90
C ASN A 43 -14.54 -18.89 -20.78
N GLY A 44 -15.32 -19.72 -21.47
CA GLY A 44 -15.07 -21.16 -21.56
C GLY A 44 -13.91 -21.58 -22.49
N GLY A 45 -13.36 -20.66 -23.28
CA GLY A 45 -12.28 -20.93 -24.23
C GLY A 45 -10.87 -20.83 -23.62
N LEU A 46 -9.92 -21.60 -24.14
CA LEU A 46 -8.52 -21.63 -23.67
C LEU A 46 -7.60 -20.59 -24.33
N GLY A 47 -8.07 -19.91 -25.38
CA GLY A 47 -7.28 -18.93 -26.12
C GLY A 47 -6.98 -17.67 -25.33
N VAL A 48 -5.79 -17.09 -25.50
CA VAL A 48 -5.40 -15.82 -24.87
C VAL A 48 -6.00 -14.66 -25.68
N ALA A 49 -7.20 -14.24 -25.29
CA ALA A 49 -7.92 -13.13 -25.91
C ALA A 49 -8.62 -12.27 -24.85
N ALA A 50 -9.16 -11.13 -25.26
CA ALA A 50 -10.04 -10.35 -24.40
C ALA A 50 -11.28 -11.20 -24.03
N PRO A 51 -11.74 -11.17 -22.76
CA PRO A 51 -12.90 -11.94 -22.36
C PRO A 51 -14.17 -11.42 -23.04
N THR A 52 -15.06 -12.35 -23.40
CA THR A 52 -16.40 -12.10 -23.93
C THR A 52 -17.46 -12.26 -22.84
N GLU A 53 -17.09 -12.87 -21.71
CA GLU A 53 -17.91 -13.06 -20.52
C GLU A 53 -17.10 -12.65 -19.29
N ALA A 54 -17.75 -11.96 -18.36
CA ALA A 54 -17.13 -11.56 -17.11
C ALA A 54 -18.14 -11.67 -15.97
N LEU A 55 -17.62 -11.94 -14.77
CA LEU A 55 -18.39 -11.99 -13.54
C LEU A 55 -17.88 -10.91 -12.59
N PHE A 56 -18.78 -10.03 -12.18
CA PHE A 56 -18.57 -9.12 -11.07
C PHE A 56 -19.09 -9.76 -9.77
N LEU A 57 -18.27 -9.74 -8.71
CA LEU A 57 -18.64 -10.21 -7.38
C LEU A 57 -18.32 -9.13 -6.33
N LEU A 58 -19.20 -8.97 -5.36
CA LEU A 58 -18.96 -8.15 -4.17
C LEU A 58 -19.04 -9.03 -2.92
N VAL A 59 -17.94 -9.09 -2.18
CA VAL A 59 -17.90 -9.81 -0.89
C VAL A 59 -17.68 -8.81 0.24
N GLY A 60 -18.50 -8.90 1.29
CA GLY A 60 -18.32 -8.16 2.54
C GLY A 60 -17.77 -9.08 3.64
N SER A 61 -16.79 -8.60 4.41
CA SER A 61 -16.23 -9.32 5.56
C SER A 61 -16.09 -8.39 6.77
N PRO A 62 -16.72 -8.68 7.92
CA PRO A 62 -16.50 -7.92 9.14
C PRO A 62 -15.02 -7.99 9.54
N VAL A 63 -14.41 -6.85 9.83
CA VAL A 63 -13.02 -6.77 10.28
C VAL A 63 -12.94 -5.97 11.59
N GLY A 64 -12.11 -6.47 12.50
CA GLY A 64 -11.85 -5.84 13.79
C GLY A 64 -10.70 -4.83 13.73
N ALA A 65 -10.45 -4.21 14.89
CA ALA A 65 -9.36 -3.26 15.03
C ALA A 65 -8.00 -3.94 14.85
N TYR A 66 -7.19 -3.43 13.91
CA TYR A 66 -5.79 -3.84 13.74
C TYR A 66 -4.91 -3.48 14.95
N HIS A 67 -5.40 -2.58 15.82
CA HIS A 67 -4.73 -2.16 17.06
C HIS A 67 -4.57 -3.25 18.12
N ALA A 68 -5.16 -4.44 17.93
CA ALA A 68 -4.89 -5.59 18.81
C ALA A 68 -3.48 -6.19 18.59
N GLN A 69 -2.80 -5.85 17.50
CA GLN A 69 -1.39 -6.21 17.28
C GLN A 69 -0.48 -5.12 17.87
N ASP A 70 0.60 -5.54 18.54
CA ASP A 70 1.64 -4.63 19.03
C ASP A 70 2.39 -4.03 17.82
N LEU A 71 1.87 -2.90 17.32
CA LEU A 71 2.44 -2.17 16.18
C LEU A 71 3.84 -1.62 16.49
N SER A 72 4.28 -1.60 17.76
CA SER A 72 5.58 -1.04 18.15
C SER A 72 6.79 -1.89 17.74
N LYS A 73 6.56 -3.12 17.25
CA LYS A 73 7.61 -4.11 16.96
C LYS A 73 7.65 -4.60 15.51
N ILE A 74 7.15 -3.80 14.56
CA ILE A 74 7.14 -4.21 13.15
C ILE A 74 8.53 -4.07 12.55
N SER A 75 9.21 -5.19 12.39
CA SER A 75 10.44 -5.33 11.62
C SER A 75 10.13 -5.81 10.21
N ILE A 76 10.77 -5.22 9.21
CA ILE A 76 10.61 -5.60 7.79
C ILE A 76 11.95 -6.01 7.17
N GLU A 77 11.87 -6.77 6.09
CA GLU A 77 13.03 -7.25 5.34
C GLU A 77 13.08 -6.65 3.94
N THR A 78 14.23 -6.19 3.51
CA THR A 78 14.44 -5.68 2.15
C THR A 78 14.53 -6.80 1.13
N VAL A 79 13.87 -6.59 -0.01
CA VAL A 79 14.07 -7.42 -1.21
C VAL A 79 14.54 -6.51 -2.33
N SER A 80 15.79 -6.75 -2.76
CA SER A 80 16.40 -6.01 -3.85
C SER A 80 15.93 -6.52 -5.21
N SER A 81 16.04 -5.66 -6.23
CA SER A 81 15.66 -6.01 -7.59
C SER A 81 16.51 -7.12 -8.23
N SER A 82 17.66 -7.47 -7.65
CA SER A 82 18.45 -8.64 -8.08
C SER A 82 17.84 -9.96 -7.59
N THR A 83 17.01 -9.93 -6.54
CA THR A 83 16.31 -11.10 -6.01
C THR A 83 14.91 -11.20 -6.58
N ALA A 84 14.11 -10.14 -6.43
CA ALA A 84 12.76 -10.08 -6.99
C ALA A 84 12.26 -8.65 -7.12
N VAL A 85 11.30 -8.47 -8.02
CA VAL A 85 10.70 -7.17 -8.31
C VAL A 85 9.19 -7.29 -8.22
N ARG A 86 8.58 -6.44 -7.37
CA ARG A 86 7.12 -6.36 -7.21
C ARG A 86 6.41 -5.86 -8.48
N ALA A 87 7.01 -4.87 -9.13
CA ALA A 87 6.48 -4.19 -10.31
C ALA A 87 7.61 -3.51 -11.10
N TRP A 88 7.47 -3.43 -12.41
CA TRP A 88 8.45 -2.81 -13.31
C TRP A 88 7.78 -1.81 -14.28
N PRO A 89 8.53 -0.84 -14.84
CA PRO A 89 8.00 0.11 -15.83
C PRO A 89 7.34 -0.59 -17.03
N GLY A 90 6.15 -0.14 -17.41
CA GLY A 90 5.33 -0.77 -18.44
C GLY A 90 4.52 -1.99 -17.96
N GLY A 91 4.79 -2.49 -16.75
CA GLY A 91 3.97 -3.52 -16.10
C GLY A 91 2.69 -2.94 -15.45
N PRO A 92 1.80 -3.81 -14.95
CA PRO A 92 0.52 -3.39 -14.37
C PRO A 92 0.62 -3.04 -12.87
N GLY A 93 1.80 -2.74 -12.33
CA GLY A 93 2.05 -2.60 -10.90
C GLY A 93 1.27 -1.47 -10.19
N ASN A 94 0.84 -0.46 -10.95
CA ASN A 94 -0.04 0.61 -10.52
C ASN A 94 -1.53 0.27 -10.60
N LYS A 95 -1.89 -0.97 -10.95
CA LYS A 95 -3.28 -1.45 -11.02
C LYS A 95 -3.47 -2.58 -10.02
N LYS A 96 -4.69 -2.70 -9.49
CA LYS A 96 -5.04 -3.73 -8.49
C LYS A 96 -5.40 -5.08 -9.15
N VAL A 97 -4.49 -5.60 -9.98
CA VAL A 97 -4.68 -6.86 -10.73
C VAL A 97 -4.11 -8.03 -9.94
N GLY A 98 -4.82 -9.16 -9.92
CA GLY A 98 -4.43 -10.36 -9.15
C GLY A 98 -3.01 -10.85 -9.42
N ALA A 99 -2.55 -10.76 -10.67
CA ALA A 99 -1.21 -11.15 -11.10
C ALA A 99 -0.07 -10.41 -10.38
N ASN A 100 -0.32 -9.22 -9.82
CA ASN A 100 0.69 -8.46 -9.06
C ASN A 100 0.94 -9.03 -7.66
N TYR A 101 0.04 -9.88 -7.14
CA TYR A 101 0.08 -10.33 -5.75
C TYR A 101 0.69 -11.73 -5.61
N ALA A 102 0.34 -12.66 -6.49
CA ALA A 102 0.77 -14.06 -6.36
C ALA A 102 2.30 -14.23 -6.32
N PRO A 103 3.10 -13.59 -7.21
CA PRO A 103 4.56 -13.71 -7.17
C PRO A 103 5.19 -13.15 -5.88
N CYS A 104 4.53 -12.19 -5.22
CA CYS A 104 5.02 -11.58 -4.00
C CYS A 104 4.90 -12.50 -2.77
N LEU A 105 4.01 -13.50 -2.81
CA LEU A 105 3.70 -14.34 -1.64
C LEU A 105 4.89 -15.14 -1.14
N VAL A 106 5.74 -15.66 -2.04
CA VAL A 106 6.90 -16.46 -1.64
C VAL A 106 7.88 -15.65 -0.79
N HIS A 107 8.11 -14.39 -1.14
CA HIS A 107 8.99 -13.49 -0.39
C HIS A 107 8.37 -13.09 0.95
N GLU A 108 7.08 -12.77 0.98
CA GLU A 108 6.37 -12.48 2.23
C GLU A 108 6.37 -13.67 3.20
N ILE A 109 6.17 -14.90 2.69
CA ILE A 109 6.23 -16.13 3.51
C ILE A 109 7.66 -16.33 4.05
N THR A 110 8.66 -16.18 3.20
CA THR A 110 10.07 -16.39 3.58
C THR A 110 10.52 -15.36 4.62
N ALA A 111 10.16 -14.09 4.46
CA ALA A 111 10.41 -13.03 5.43
C ALA A 111 9.77 -13.35 6.80
N ARG A 112 8.52 -13.84 6.79
CA ARG A 112 7.82 -14.28 8.01
C ARG A 112 8.48 -15.45 8.71
N GLN A 113 9.00 -16.42 7.98
CA GLN A 113 9.76 -17.54 8.56
C GLN A 113 11.03 -17.06 9.26
N ARG A 114 11.61 -15.92 8.85
CA ARG A 114 12.73 -15.24 9.50
C ARG A 114 12.32 -14.25 10.60
N GLY A 115 11.03 -14.15 10.91
CA GLY A 115 10.51 -13.26 11.96
C GLY A 115 10.18 -11.84 11.50
N TYR A 116 10.31 -11.52 10.22
CA TYR A 116 9.93 -10.22 9.66
C TYR A 116 8.44 -10.19 9.29
N LYS A 117 7.79 -9.05 9.51
CA LYS A 117 6.34 -8.94 9.30
C LYS A 117 5.97 -8.79 7.82
N HIS A 118 6.78 -8.03 7.09
CA HIS A 118 6.58 -7.67 5.68
C HIS A 118 7.92 -7.52 4.95
N VAL A 119 7.83 -7.47 3.63
CA VAL A 119 8.95 -7.14 2.74
C VAL A 119 8.93 -5.65 2.37
N LEU A 120 10.07 -4.97 2.39
CA LEU A 120 10.30 -3.68 1.71
C LEU A 120 10.80 -3.94 0.30
N TRP A 121 10.00 -3.58 -0.69
CA TRP A 121 10.34 -3.76 -2.10
C TRP A 121 11.25 -2.63 -2.60
N LEU A 122 12.45 -2.99 -3.05
CA LEU A 122 13.41 -2.06 -3.66
C LEU A 122 13.45 -2.23 -5.18
N PHE A 123 13.70 -1.13 -5.89
CA PHE A 123 13.73 -1.14 -7.35
C PHE A 123 14.92 -0.37 -7.93
N GLY A 124 15.53 -0.99 -8.96
CA GLY A 124 16.64 -0.42 -9.71
C GLY A 124 17.99 -0.53 -8.98
N ALA A 125 19.07 -0.20 -9.69
CA ALA A 125 20.43 -0.31 -9.18
C ALA A 125 20.69 0.54 -7.92
N ALA A 126 20.03 1.70 -7.81
CA ALA A 126 20.11 2.59 -6.65
C ALA A 126 19.22 2.14 -5.46
N GLY A 127 18.51 1.00 -5.56
CA GLY A 127 17.71 0.46 -4.46
C GLY A 127 16.62 1.40 -3.99
N HIS A 128 15.84 1.99 -4.91
CA HIS A 128 14.78 2.92 -4.55
C HIS A 128 13.65 2.18 -3.82
N LEU A 129 13.17 2.76 -2.72
CA LEU A 129 11.99 2.29 -2.00
C LEU A 129 10.76 2.39 -2.91
N THR A 130 9.90 1.36 -2.87
CA THR A 130 8.63 1.36 -3.60
C THR A 130 7.43 1.16 -2.67
N GLU A 131 7.28 -0.03 -2.08
CA GLU A 131 6.14 -0.42 -1.23
C GLU A 131 6.59 -1.35 -0.10
N VAL A 132 5.82 -1.41 0.99
CA VAL A 132 5.99 -2.39 2.09
C VAL A 132 4.87 -3.41 2.03
N GLY A 133 5.19 -4.63 1.67
CA GLY A 133 4.24 -5.72 1.43
C GLY A 133 3.22 -5.32 0.36
N THR A 134 2.03 -4.91 0.81
CA THR A 134 0.94 -4.41 -0.06
C THR A 134 0.47 -2.99 0.28
N MET A 135 1.33 -2.25 0.99
CA MET A 135 1.10 -0.89 1.48
C MET A 135 2.05 0.09 0.78
N ASN A 136 1.60 1.33 0.59
CA ASN A 136 2.52 2.42 0.24
C ASN A 136 3.39 2.76 1.46
N ILE A 137 4.58 3.32 1.25
CA ILE A 137 5.51 3.70 2.33
C ILE A 137 5.68 5.23 2.40
N PHE A 138 5.81 5.73 3.63
CA PHE A 138 6.19 7.09 3.95
C PHE A 138 7.40 7.09 4.87
N ILE A 139 8.25 8.10 4.71
CA ILE A 139 9.42 8.35 5.53
C ILE A 139 9.38 9.81 5.99
N VAL A 140 9.65 10.04 7.28
CA VAL A 140 9.80 11.37 7.85
C VAL A 140 11.26 11.62 8.17
N PHE A 141 11.88 12.55 7.46
CA PHE A 141 13.23 13.01 7.73
C PHE A 141 13.21 14.31 8.54
N ARG A 142 14.12 14.44 9.50
CA ARG A 142 14.47 15.72 10.15
C ARG A 142 15.49 16.42 9.28
N ARG A 143 15.36 17.74 9.14
CA ARG A 143 16.37 18.57 8.49
C ARG A 143 17.59 18.70 9.40
N GLU A 144 18.79 18.73 8.81
CA GLU A 144 20.06 18.84 9.55
C GLU A 144 20.13 20.13 10.38
N ASP A 145 19.53 21.22 9.90
CA ASP A 145 19.44 22.51 10.58
C ASP A 145 18.35 22.58 11.68
N ALA A 146 17.68 21.47 11.96
CA ALA A 146 16.53 21.36 12.87
C ALA A 146 15.35 22.31 12.54
N SER A 147 15.32 22.90 11.34
CA SER A 147 14.27 23.83 10.91
C SER A 147 12.92 23.15 10.73
N GLY A 148 12.90 21.83 10.57
CA GLY A 148 11.68 21.08 10.38
C GLY A 148 11.87 19.67 9.86
N TYR A 149 10.87 19.21 9.12
CA TYR A 149 10.73 17.83 8.65
C TYR A 149 10.40 17.77 7.16
N GLU A 150 10.76 16.66 6.54
CA GLU A 150 10.27 16.24 5.23
C GLU A 150 9.43 14.97 5.39
N LEU A 151 8.19 15.00 4.90
CA LEU A 151 7.40 13.79 4.66
C LEU A 151 7.60 13.37 3.20
N ALA A 152 8.32 12.27 2.99
CA ALA A 152 8.63 11.74 1.67
C ALA A 152 7.88 10.43 1.41
N THR A 153 7.40 10.25 0.18
CA THR A 153 6.85 8.97 -0.30
C THR A 153 7.25 8.73 -1.76
N PRO A 154 7.45 7.47 -2.19
CA PRO A 154 7.71 7.15 -3.59
C PRO A 154 6.66 7.74 -4.53
N ARG A 155 7.12 8.34 -5.65
CA ARG A 155 6.25 8.98 -6.64
C ARG A 155 5.58 8.01 -7.60
N LEU A 156 4.40 8.35 -8.11
CA LEU A 156 3.62 7.49 -9.00
C LEU A 156 4.18 7.47 -10.44
N ARG A 157 5.13 6.56 -10.72
CA ARG A 157 5.70 6.32 -12.06
C ARG A 157 5.31 4.97 -12.68
N GLY A 158 4.13 4.47 -12.34
CA GLY A 158 3.57 3.23 -12.90
C GLY A 158 3.95 1.94 -12.15
N THR A 159 4.93 1.98 -11.26
CA THR A 159 5.37 0.83 -10.44
C THR A 159 4.83 0.85 -9.01
N ILE A 160 4.08 1.88 -8.61
CA ILE A 160 3.49 2.03 -7.29
C ILE A 160 1.97 2.08 -7.42
N LEU A 161 1.27 1.38 -6.54
CA LEU A 161 -0.19 1.42 -6.51
C LEU A 161 -0.64 2.77 -5.93
N PRO A 162 -1.50 3.55 -6.62
CA PRO A 162 -2.01 4.81 -6.08
C PRO A 162 -3.05 4.55 -4.98
N GLY A 163 -2.59 4.26 -3.77
CA GLY A 163 -3.46 3.94 -2.64
C GLY A 163 -4.26 5.15 -2.16
N ILE A 164 -5.55 4.94 -1.86
CA ILE A 164 -6.42 6.01 -1.34
C ILE A 164 -5.94 6.51 0.02
N THR A 165 -5.43 5.63 0.89
CA THR A 165 -4.87 6.04 2.20
C THR A 165 -3.60 6.88 2.03
N ARG A 166 -2.75 6.56 1.05
CA ARG A 166 -1.58 7.39 0.68
C ARG A 166 -2.03 8.78 0.26
N ASP A 167 -3.01 8.87 -0.63
CA ASP A 167 -3.56 10.14 -1.09
C ASP A 167 -4.18 10.96 0.04
N SER A 168 -4.93 10.30 0.93
CA SER A 168 -5.50 10.95 2.13
C SER A 168 -4.41 11.49 3.06
N VAL A 169 -3.33 10.74 3.30
CA VAL A 169 -2.19 11.20 4.12
C VAL A 169 -1.50 12.40 3.49
N LEU A 170 -1.25 12.38 2.18
CA LEU A 170 -0.65 13.52 1.47
C LEU A 170 -1.54 14.76 1.53
N SER A 171 -2.85 14.59 1.32
CA SER A 171 -3.83 15.67 1.36
C SER A 171 -3.92 16.29 2.76
N LEU A 172 -4.03 15.47 3.80
CA LEU A 172 -4.05 15.93 5.19
C LEU A 172 -2.73 16.60 5.59
N ALA A 173 -1.59 16.05 5.17
CA ALA A 173 -0.28 16.62 5.46
C ALA A 173 -0.13 18.02 4.85
N ARG A 174 -0.56 18.20 3.59
CA ARG A 174 -0.54 19.51 2.90
C ARG A 174 -1.50 20.51 3.53
N GLU A 175 -2.66 20.05 4.02
CA GLU A 175 -3.67 20.92 4.62
C GLU A 175 -3.32 21.35 6.05
N LYS A 176 -2.81 20.41 6.87
CA LYS A 176 -2.70 20.59 8.33
C LYS A 176 -1.30 20.89 8.83
N LEU A 177 -0.24 20.53 8.10
CA LEU A 177 1.14 20.75 8.56
C LEU A 177 1.63 22.13 8.13
N GLN A 178 2.41 22.78 9.01
CA GLN A 178 2.91 24.13 8.77
C GLN A 178 3.91 24.15 7.61
N PRO A 179 3.65 24.87 6.50
CA PRO A 179 4.52 24.85 5.32
C PRO A 179 5.95 25.36 5.57
N THR A 180 6.14 26.20 6.58
CA THR A 180 7.47 26.69 7.00
C THR A 180 8.31 25.62 7.67
N ARG A 181 7.68 24.59 8.25
CA ARG A 181 8.32 23.52 9.01
C ARG A 181 8.24 22.15 8.31
N TRP A 182 7.36 21.99 7.34
CA TRP A 182 7.11 20.70 6.67
C TRP A 182 7.19 20.83 5.16
N SER A 183 8.01 19.98 4.54
CA SER A 183 7.99 19.74 3.09
C SER A 183 7.37 18.38 2.78
N ILE A 184 6.38 18.35 1.88
CA ILE A 184 5.65 17.13 1.51
C ILE A 184 6.03 16.73 0.08
N ASN A 185 6.87 15.70 -0.06
CA ASN A 185 7.51 15.38 -1.33
C ASN A 185 7.17 13.96 -1.83
N GLU A 186 6.70 13.90 -3.07
CA GLU A 186 6.58 12.66 -3.82
C GLU A 186 7.84 12.52 -4.68
N ARG A 187 8.82 11.73 -4.22
CA ARG A 187 10.13 11.58 -4.88
C ARG A 187 10.66 10.16 -4.83
N ASP A 188 11.71 9.89 -5.60
CA ASP A 188 12.44 8.63 -5.48
C ASP A 188 13.32 8.71 -4.22
N ILE A 189 13.36 7.61 -3.46
CA ILE A 189 14.05 7.56 -2.17
C ILE A 189 14.97 6.34 -2.18
N PRO A 190 16.28 6.50 -2.37
CA PRO A 190 17.25 5.41 -2.29
C PRO A 190 17.30 4.83 -0.87
N MET A 191 17.49 3.52 -0.74
CA MET A 191 17.65 2.87 0.58
C MET A 191 18.87 3.41 1.34
N GLU A 192 19.93 3.79 0.62
CA GLU A 192 21.13 4.41 1.19
C GLU A 192 20.83 5.74 1.91
N GLU A 193 19.91 6.56 1.37
CA GLU A 193 19.49 7.80 2.01
C GLU A 193 18.81 7.54 3.35
N VAL A 194 17.95 6.52 3.41
CA VAL A 194 17.24 6.10 4.63
C VAL A 194 18.24 5.57 5.67
N ALA A 195 19.21 4.77 5.25
CA ALA A 195 20.27 4.25 6.12
C ALA A 195 21.12 5.39 6.69
N ALA A 196 21.61 6.30 5.85
CA ALA A 196 22.42 7.44 6.28
C ALA A 196 21.65 8.38 7.22
N ALA A 197 20.36 8.64 6.96
CA ALA A 197 19.53 9.42 7.87
C ALA A 197 19.32 8.73 9.22
N SER A 198 19.22 7.40 9.25
CA SER A 198 19.12 6.63 10.49
C SER A 198 20.41 6.73 11.31
N GLU A 199 21.58 6.57 10.68
CA GLU A 199 22.89 6.68 11.33
C GLU A 199 23.15 8.08 11.90
N LYS A 200 22.72 9.12 11.18
CA LYS A 200 22.83 10.53 11.61
C LYS A 200 21.77 10.94 12.65
N GLY A 201 20.81 10.08 13.01
CA GLY A 201 19.71 10.43 13.90
C GLY A 201 18.69 11.42 13.30
N LEU A 202 18.66 11.53 11.97
CA LEU A 202 17.77 12.38 11.20
C LEU A 202 16.48 11.66 10.77
N LEU A 203 16.43 10.33 10.85
CA LEU A 203 15.22 9.57 10.56
C LEU A 203 14.23 9.70 11.74
N ALA A 204 13.09 10.37 11.52
CA ALA A 204 12.08 10.55 12.57
C ALA A 204 11.09 9.40 12.63
N GLU A 205 10.48 9.04 11.50
CA GLU A 205 9.41 8.04 11.41
C GLU A 205 9.45 7.31 10.07
N ILE A 206 9.04 6.04 10.05
CA ILE A 206 8.73 5.29 8.84
C ILE A 206 7.41 4.57 9.07
N PHE A 207 6.50 4.63 8.09
CA PHE A 207 5.23 3.92 8.18
C PHE A 207 4.68 3.51 6.83
N GLY A 208 4.00 2.36 6.81
CA GLY A 208 3.17 1.89 5.71
C GLY A 208 1.76 2.47 5.77
N THR A 209 1.10 2.61 4.63
CA THR A 209 -0.30 3.04 4.54
C THR A 209 -1.12 2.13 3.63
N GLY A 210 -2.35 1.84 4.03
CA GLY A 210 -3.27 1.03 3.25
C GLY A 210 -4.59 0.78 3.97
N THR A 211 -5.64 0.42 3.23
CA THR A 211 -7.01 0.30 3.75
C THR A 211 -7.15 -0.60 4.98
N ALA A 212 -6.35 -1.66 5.07
CA ALA A 212 -6.45 -2.65 6.15
C ALA A 212 -6.05 -2.04 7.50
N ALA A 213 -4.79 -1.60 7.64
CA ALA A 213 -4.24 -1.12 8.90
C ALA A 213 -4.25 0.41 9.04
N VAL A 214 -4.66 1.13 7.99
CA VAL A 214 -4.61 2.60 7.85
C VAL A 214 -3.17 3.13 7.87
N VAL A 215 -2.51 3.10 9.03
CA VAL A 215 -1.11 3.46 9.23
C VAL A 215 -0.42 2.36 10.03
N THR A 216 0.68 1.84 9.48
CA THR A 216 1.47 0.77 10.08
C THR A 216 2.89 1.29 10.35
N PRO A 217 3.28 1.59 11.61
CA PRO A 217 4.64 2.04 11.91
C PRO A 217 5.66 0.94 11.62
N ILE A 218 6.87 1.32 11.22
CA ILE A 218 7.99 0.41 10.96
C ILE A 218 9.11 0.74 11.94
N ARG A 219 9.48 -0.26 12.75
CA ARG A 219 10.48 -0.11 13.81
C ARG A 219 11.90 -0.35 13.32
N SER A 220 12.09 -1.31 12.42
CA SER A 220 13.39 -1.64 11.84
C SER A 220 13.26 -2.17 10.42
N ILE A 221 14.30 -1.95 9.63
CA ILE A 221 14.48 -2.42 8.26
C ILE A 221 15.76 -3.25 8.26
N ASN A 222 15.71 -4.44 7.66
CA ASN A 222 16.82 -5.40 7.62
C ASN A 222 17.17 -5.79 6.18
#